data_AF-A0A7Y6PIX1-F1
#
_entry.id   AF-A0A7Y6PIX1-F1
#
_cell.length_a   1.000
_cell.length_b   1.000
_cell.length_c   1.000
_cell.angle_alpha   90.00
_cell.angle_beta   90.00
_cell.angle_gamma   90.00
#
_symmetry.space_group_name_H-M   'P 1'
#
loop_
_entity.id
_entity.type
_entity.pdbx_description
1 polymer ?
#
loop_
_entity_poly.entity_id
_entity_poly.type
_entity_poly.pdbx_seq_one_letter_code
_entity_poly.pdbx_strand_id
1 'polypeptide(L)'
;FKPDNANPYSININNIRQVCGNKEGLLFIRSLQSVTLYDMRLNRFKVLREGEVAGICYAHDALWIATGKEIYRYRDLNQVPELFFSFPSDGEDIL
;
A
#
# COMPACT_ATOMS: atom_id res chain seq x y z
N PHE A 1 -1.11 -5.59 -17.26
CA PHE A 1 -1.41 -4.14 -17.35
C PHE A 1 -0.15 -3.39 -17.71
N LYS A 2 -0.20 -2.46 -18.67
CA LYS A 2 0.91 -1.58 -19.04
C LYS A 2 0.61 -0.19 -18.50
N PRO A 3 1.57 0.53 -17.88
CA PRO A 3 1.36 1.91 -17.46
C PRO A 3 1.01 2.80 -18.66
N ASP A 4 -0.01 3.63 -18.46
CA ASP A 4 -0.47 4.64 -19.41
C ASP A 4 -0.69 5.96 -18.65
N ASN A 5 0.20 6.93 -18.87
CA ASN A 5 0.18 8.21 -18.17
C ASN A 5 -1.01 9.09 -18.57
N ALA A 6 -1.68 8.80 -19.68
CA ALA A 6 -2.90 9.52 -20.08
C ALA A 6 -4.16 8.99 -19.37
N ASN A 7 -4.08 7.78 -18.79
CA ASN A 7 -5.20 7.14 -18.13
C ASN A 7 -5.01 7.16 -16.60
N PRO A 8 -5.79 7.96 -15.84
CA PRO A 8 -5.67 8.05 -14.39
C PRO A 8 -6.06 6.74 -13.67
N TYR A 9 -6.69 5.80 -14.37
CA TYR A 9 -7.05 4.48 -13.87
C TYR A 9 -6.07 3.39 -14.29
N SER A 10 -4.97 3.71 -14.97
CA SER A 10 -3.92 2.75 -15.28
C SER A 10 -3.07 2.44 -14.05
N ILE A 11 -2.46 1.25 -14.04
CA ILE A 11 -1.36 0.94 -13.12
C ILE A 11 -0.24 1.98 -13.30
N ASN A 12 0.31 2.48 -12.20
CA ASN A 12 1.39 3.47 -12.21
C ASN A 12 2.77 2.84 -12.43
N ILE A 13 3.04 1.68 -11.80
CA ILE A 13 4.33 0.99 -11.84
C ILE A 13 4.10 -0.52 -12.03
N ASN A 14 4.80 -1.14 -12.97
CA ASN A 14 4.64 -2.56 -13.32
C ASN A 14 5.69 -3.51 -12.70
N ASN A 15 6.61 -3.00 -11.88
CA ASN A 15 7.52 -3.83 -11.08
C ASN A 15 6.79 -4.37 -9.84
N ILE A 16 5.91 -5.35 -10.03
CA ILE A 16 5.10 -5.93 -8.96
C ILE A 16 5.98 -6.86 -8.10
N ARG A 17 5.96 -6.66 -6.78
CA ARG A 17 6.73 -7.46 -5.80
C ARG A 17 5.86 -8.28 -4.85
N GLN A 18 4.62 -7.82 -4.61
CA GLN A 18 3.68 -8.53 -3.75
C GLN A 18 2.25 -8.14 -4.11
N VAL A 19 1.33 -9.08 -3.91
CA VAL A 19 -0.11 -8.86 -4.06
C VAL A 19 -0.83 -9.52 -2.89
N CYS A 20 -1.80 -8.82 -2.31
CA CYS A 20 -2.83 -9.42 -1.44
C CYS A 20 -4.20 -8.85 -1.83
N GLY A 21 -5.28 -9.36 -1.24
CA GLY A 21 -6.62 -8.87 -1.54
C GLY A 21 -7.56 -9.02 -0.36
N ASN A 22 -8.65 -8.25 -0.37
CA ASN A 22 -9.66 -8.28 0.68
C ASN A 22 -10.70 -9.41 0.51
N LYS A 23 -10.57 -10.24 -0.54
CA LYS A 23 -11.55 -11.27 -0.95
C LYS A 23 -12.91 -10.74 -1.42
N GLU A 24 -13.05 -9.42 -1.61
CA GLU A 24 -14.26 -8.76 -2.10
C GLU A 24 -14.01 -7.96 -3.40
N GLY A 25 -12.98 -8.35 -4.16
CA GLY A 25 -12.66 -7.75 -5.46
C GLY A 25 -11.71 -6.56 -5.41
N LEU A 26 -11.11 -6.26 -4.25
CA LEU A 26 -10.00 -5.32 -4.14
C LEU A 26 -8.67 -6.07 -4.02
N LEU A 27 -7.72 -5.74 -4.91
CA LEU A 27 -6.34 -6.18 -4.80
C LEU A 27 -5.45 -5.02 -4.38
N PHE A 28 -4.48 -5.31 -3.51
CA PHE A 28 -3.44 -4.40 -3.09
C PHE A 28 -2.12 -4.88 -3.67
N ILE A 29 -1.47 -4.01 -4.41
CA ILE A 29 -0.30 -4.34 -5.22
C ILE A 29 0.86 -3.50 -4.71
N ARG A 30 1.89 -4.16 -4.19
CA ARG A 30 3.16 -3.53 -3.84
C ARG A 30 4.07 -3.55 -5.06
N SER A 31 4.50 -2.37 -5.48
CA SER A 31 5.56 -2.19 -6.46
C SER A 31 6.87 -1.77 -5.77
N LEU A 32 7.94 -1.50 -6.55
CA LEU A 32 9.19 -0.97 -5.99
C LEU A 32 8.99 0.37 -5.26
N GLN A 33 8.07 1.22 -5.71
CA GLN A 33 7.94 2.60 -5.21
C GLN A 33 6.49 3.01 -4.91
N SER A 34 5.57 2.05 -4.83
CA SER A 34 4.18 2.37 -4.49
C SER A 34 3.42 1.18 -3.91
N VAL A 35 2.33 1.49 -3.22
CA VAL A 35 1.22 0.57 -2.99
C VAL A 35 0.00 1.08 -3.74
N THR A 36 -0.53 0.23 -4.60
CA THR A 36 -1.62 0.57 -5.52
C THR A 36 -2.81 -0.36 -5.27
N LEU A 37 -3.99 0.23 -5.10
CA LEU A 37 -5.28 -0.46 -5.10
C LEU A 37 -5.67 -0.77 -6.55
N TYR A 38 -6.16 -1.98 -6.78
CA TYR A 38 -6.86 -2.35 -7.99
C TYR A 38 -8.28 -2.82 -7.64
N ASP A 39 -9.28 -2.06 -8.09
CA ASP A 39 -10.69 -2.45 -8.03
C ASP A 39 -11.00 -3.30 -9.27
N MET A 40 -11.22 -4.59 -9.05
CA MET A 40 -11.47 -5.56 -10.13
C MET A 40 -12.82 -5.33 -10.82
N ARG A 41 -13.82 -4.80 -10.09
CA ARG A 41 -15.17 -4.58 -10.61
C ARG A 41 -15.21 -3.38 -11.53
N LEU A 42 -14.53 -2.30 -11.15
CA LEU A 42 -14.41 -1.09 -11.97
C LEU A 42 -13.29 -1.19 -13.01
N ASN A 43 -12.38 -2.16 -12.85
CA ASN A 43 -11.13 -2.28 -13.59
C ASN A 43 -10.29 -1.00 -13.52
N ARG A 44 -10.07 -0.49 -12.29
CA ARG A 44 -9.38 0.79 -12.05
C ARG A 44 -8.29 0.64 -11.00
N PHE A 45 -7.17 1.30 -11.27
CA PHE A 45 -6.06 1.44 -10.33
C PHE A 45 -6.15 2.78 -9.60
N LYS A 46 -5.73 2.81 -8.33
CA LYS A 46 -5.59 4.02 -7.50
C LYS A 46 -4.36 3.87 -6.63
N VAL A 47 -3.43 4.83 -6.67
CA VAL A 47 -2.30 4.83 -5.75
C VAL A 47 -2.79 5.11 -4.32
N LEU A 48 -2.44 4.23 -3.38
CA LEU A 48 -2.73 4.42 -1.95
C LEU A 48 -1.56 5.09 -1.22
N ARG A 49 -0.33 4.77 -1.63
CA ARG A 49 0.89 5.29 -1.04
C ARG A 49 2.01 5.29 -2.08
N GLU A 50 2.77 6.38 -2.12
CA GLU A 50 4.04 6.47 -2.85
C GLU A 50 5.21 6.18 -1.90
N GLY A 51 6.34 5.77 -2.48
CA GLY A 51 7.57 5.45 -1.76
C GLY A 51 7.76 3.96 -1.49
N GLU A 52 8.95 3.63 -0.98
CA GLU A 52 9.32 2.25 -0.71
C GLU A 52 8.51 1.68 0.47
N VAL A 53 7.99 0.48 0.26
CA VAL A 53 7.25 -0.30 1.25
C VAL A 53 7.89 -1.69 1.33
N ALA A 54 8.21 -2.11 2.54
CA ALA A 54 8.84 -3.39 2.83
C ALA A 54 7.87 -4.56 2.62
N GLY A 55 6.60 -4.39 3.01
CA GLY A 55 5.58 -5.41 2.85
C GLY A 55 4.15 -4.90 3.01
N ILE A 56 3.22 -5.67 2.45
CA ILE A 56 1.77 -5.47 2.61
C ILE A 56 1.11 -6.77 3.07
N CYS A 57 0.02 -6.68 3.84
CA CYS A 57 -0.82 -7.82 4.22
C CYS A 57 -2.27 -7.36 4.42
N TYR A 58 -3.23 -8.19 4.03
CA TYR A 58 -4.63 -7.96 4.39
C TYR A 58 -5.04 -8.96 5.47
N ALA A 59 -5.34 -8.48 6.67
CA ALA A 59 -5.69 -9.30 7.82
C ALA A 59 -6.54 -8.50 8.80
N HIS A 60 -7.50 -9.18 9.44
CA HIS A 60 -8.43 -8.57 10.40
C HIS A 60 -9.17 -7.35 9.82
N ASP A 61 -9.70 -7.54 8.60
CA ASP A 61 -10.48 -6.54 7.86
C ASP A 61 -9.75 -5.20 7.65
N ALA A 62 -8.42 -5.25 7.59
CA ALA A 62 -7.58 -4.09 7.39
C ALA A 62 -6.41 -4.41 6.45
N LEU A 63 -6.00 -3.40 5.68
CA LEU A 63 -4.73 -3.42 4.96
C LEU A 63 -3.62 -2.91 5.88
N TRP A 64 -2.58 -3.73 6.05
CA TRP A 64 -1.37 -3.41 6.79
C TRP A 64 -0.25 -3.10 5.80
N ILE A 65 0.47 -2.00 6.05
CA ILE A 65 1.59 -1.55 5.24
C ILE A 65 2.80 -1.35 6.17
N ALA A 66 3.86 -2.10 5.95
CA ALA A 66 5.13 -1.95 6.67
C ALA A 66 6.13 -1.18 5.82
N THR A 67 6.69 -0.11 6.37
CA THR A 67 7.82 0.64 5.81
C THR A 67 9.12 0.21 6.51
N GLY A 68 10.24 0.88 6.22
CA GLY A 68 11.49 0.63 6.94
C GLY A 68 11.44 1.07 8.42
N LYS A 69 10.59 2.04 8.78
CA LYS A 69 10.55 2.60 10.14
C LYS A 69 9.19 2.46 10.84
N GLU A 70 8.11 2.21 10.10
CA GLU A 70 6.75 2.36 10.59
C GLU A 70 5.83 1.26 10.06
N ILE A 71 4.77 0.97 10.81
CA ILE A 71 3.68 0.11 10.38
C ILE A 71 2.39 0.93 10.40
N TYR A 72 1.69 0.92 9.28
CA TYR A 72 0.42 1.60 9.08
C TYR A 72 -0.72 0.62 8.91
N ARG A 73 -1.89 1.00 9.40
CA ARG A 73 -3.15 0.24 9.28
C ARG A 73 -4.22 1.06 8.60
N TYR A 74 -4.74 0.55 7.48
CA TYR A 74 -5.91 1.07 6.78
C TYR A 74 -7.14 0.22 7.12
N ARG A 75 -8.08 0.78 7.89
CA ARG A 75 -9.41 0.20 8.11
C ARG A 75 -10.41 0.66 7.06
N ASP A 76 -10.27 1.90 6.61
CA ASP A 76 -11.04 2.50 5.51
C ASP A 76 -10.04 3.13 4.53
N LEU A 77 -10.13 2.74 3.26
CA LEU A 77 -9.26 3.23 2.18
C LEU A 77 -9.55 4.69 1.80
N ASN A 78 -10.62 5.29 2.34
CA ASN A 78 -10.96 6.70 2.17
C ASN A 78 -10.46 7.58 3.33
N GLN A 79 -9.90 6.97 4.36
CA GLN A 79 -9.34 7.68 5.52
C GLN A 79 -7.81 7.62 5.52
N VAL A 80 -7.21 8.55 6.26
CA VAL A 80 -5.77 8.51 6.54
C VAL A 80 -5.48 7.25 7.35
N PRO A 81 -4.42 6.48 7.01
CA PRO A 81 -4.09 5.29 7.79
C PRO A 81 -3.66 5.66 9.20
N GLU A 82 -3.95 4.75 10.12
CA GLU A 82 -3.47 4.82 11.49
C GLU A 82 -2.00 4.40 11.54
N LEU A 83 -1.15 5.18 12.21
CA LEU A 83 0.18 4.73 12.61
C LEU A 83 0.02 3.71 13.74
N PHE A 84 0.33 2.45 13.46
CA PHE A 84 0.24 1.37 14.43
C PHE A 84 1.53 1.20 15.24
N PHE A 85 2.67 1.40 14.60
CA PHE A 85 3.99 1.27 15.22
C PHE A 85 5.00 2.16 14.52
N SER A 86 5.95 2.73 15.26
CA SER A 86 7.14 3.38 14.74
C SER A 86 8.35 2.90 15.54
N PHE A 87 9.47 2.66 14.88
CA PHE A 87 10.75 2.57 15.57
C PHE A 87 11.06 3.92 16.24
N PRO A 88 11.83 3.92 17.35
CA PRO A 88 12.38 5.14 17.91
C PRO A 88 13.15 5.92 16.84
N SER A 89 13.09 7.25 16.91
CA SER A 89 13.99 8.09 16.13
C SER A 89 15.44 7.76 16.48
N ASP A 90 16.35 7.90 15.52
CA ASP A 90 17.79 7.57 15.63
C ASP A 90 18.55 8.39 16.71
N GLY A 91 17.86 9.05 17.64
CA GLY A 91 18.39 9.88 18.72
C GLY A 91 17.91 9.54 20.13
N GLU A 92 17.19 8.43 20.36
CA GLU A 92 16.76 8.02 21.72
C GLU A 92 17.54 6.83 22.32
N ASP A 93 18.55 6.30 21.64
CA ASP A 93 19.42 5.24 22.17
C ASP A 93 20.80 5.77 22.57
N ILE A 94 20.91 6.65 23.58
CA ILE A 94 22.07 6.70 24.51
C ILE A 94 21.64 7.34 25.85
N LEU A 95 21.39 6.53 26.88
CA LEU A 95 21.67 6.85 28.29
C LEU A 95 22.05 5.55 29.03
#